data_AF-A0A2M9ZJK9-F1
#
_entry.id   AF-A0A2M9ZJK9-F1
#
_cell.length_a   1.000
_cell.length_b   1.000
_cell.length_c   1.000
_cell.angle_alpha   90.00
_cell.angle_beta   90.00
_cell.angle_gamma   90.00
#
_symmetry.space_group_name_H-M   'P 1'
#
loop_
_entity.id
_entity.type
_entity.pdbx_description
1 polymer ?
#
loop_
_entity_poly.entity_id
_entity_poly.type
_entity_poly.pdbx_seq_one_letter_code
_entity_poly.pdbx_strand_id
1 'polypeptide(L)'
;MARNFLACILLLGIALPNELLPKTQTLKKHRRDKILKTPTIIKIDTKEKSVHLNGVKIMDLNIQSITQILGKFDRTKTHQYDSYIEEFPLEDGDSPSIYPIKITDYYYIYDRLGIMLYTSNGEEKNKKPSCMAIFFGNKRLFTHQKEPHYKPRNPFTGELVINGNHVSAEAKILPTDVDYRSRKFERFGLLFSPTSIAMMIDSLYSEGSEPYMQLFLDNQSQQRLSYFKLFL
;
A
#
# COMPACT_ATOMS: atom_id res chain seq x y z
N MET A 1 86.60 -46.90 -5.74
CA MET A 1 85.58 -46.05 -6.40
C MET A 1 86.21 -44.68 -6.61
N ALA A 2 86.20 -44.16 -7.84
CA ALA A 2 87.02 -43.01 -8.23
C ALA A 2 86.19 -41.72 -8.41
N ARG A 3 86.90 -40.59 -8.37
CA ARG A 3 86.42 -39.21 -8.52
C ARG A 3 85.71 -38.98 -9.87
N ASN A 4 84.85 -37.96 -9.94
CA ASN A 4 85.14 -36.77 -10.77
C ASN A 4 84.23 -35.56 -10.52
N PHE A 5 84.84 -34.38 -10.74
CA PHE A 5 84.26 -33.03 -10.77
C PHE A 5 84.07 -32.61 -12.24
N LEU A 6 83.05 -31.78 -12.54
CA LEU A 6 82.96 -30.73 -13.60
C LEU A 6 81.56 -30.09 -13.46
N ALA A 7 81.28 -28.77 -13.37
CA ALA A 7 81.78 -27.57 -14.08
C ALA A 7 81.40 -27.60 -15.59
N CYS A 8 80.91 -26.59 -16.32
CA CYS A 8 80.83 -25.10 -16.26
C CYS A 8 79.67 -24.60 -17.20
N ILE A 9 79.26 -23.32 -17.35
CA ILE A 9 79.17 -22.09 -16.52
C ILE A 9 78.47 -20.94 -17.33
N LEU A 10 77.84 -19.93 -16.68
CA LEU A 10 77.36 -18.63 -17.23
C LEU A 10 76.18 -18.66 -18.26
N LEU A 11 75.24 -17.70 -18.31
CA LEU A 11 75.41 -16.26 -18.55
C LEU A 11 74.22 -15.40 -18.06
N LEU A 12 74.52 -14.14 -17.68
CA LEU A 12 73.70 -12.89 -17.77
C LEU A 12 72.24 -12.88 -17.22
N GLY A 13 71.78 -11.91 -16.42
CA GLY A 13 72.36 -10.61 -16.07
C GLY A 13 71.52 -9.43 -16.55
N ILE A 14 70.29 -9.26 -16.03
CA ILE A 14 69.49 -8.02 -16.16
C ILE A 14 68.83 -7.72 -14.81
N ALA A 15 69.03 -6.50 -14.30
CA ALA A 15 68.26 -5.94 -13.19
C ALA A 15 67.09 -5.11 -13.75
N LEU A 16 65.89 -5.27 -13.17
CA LEU A 16 64.73 -4.41 -13.43
C LEU A 16 64.02 -4.08 -12.10
N PRO A 17 63.29 -2.94 -12.02
CA PRO A 17 63.16 -2.18 -10.79
C PRO A 17 61.97 -2.57 -9.89
N ASN A 18 61.99 -2.01 -8.67
CA ASN A 18 60.84 -1.95 -7.78
C ASN A 18 59.66 -1.21 -8.44
N GLU A 19 58.62 -1.93 -8.85
CA GLU A 19 57.30 -1.35 -9.10
C GLU A 19 56.21 -2.06 -8.29
N LEU A 20 55.71 -1.32 -7.30
CA LEU A 20 54.30 -1.26 -6.87
C LEU A 20 53.52 -2.60 -6.83
N LEU A 21 53.62 -3.28 -5.68
CA LEU A 21 52.59 -4.23 -5.22
C LEU A 21 51.19 -3.57 -5.28
N PRO A 22 50.25 -4.05 -6.12
CA PRO A 22 48.87 -3.62 -6.04
C PRO A 22 48.26 -4.20 -4.76
N LYS A 23 47.75 -3.32 -3.89
CA LYS A 23 47.04 -3.71 -2.67
C LYS A 23 45.95 -4.72 -3.02
N THR A 24 45.94 -5.86 -2.32
CA THR A 24 44.87 -6.86 -2.35
C THR A 24 43.57 -6.23 -1.88
N GLN A 25 42.83 -5.61 -2.80
CA GLN A 25 41.50 -5.10 -2.51
C GLN A 25 40.56 -6.27 -2.26
N THR A 26 40.01 -6.28 -1.06
CA THR A 26 39.06 -7.26 -0.57
C THR A 26 37.86 -7.41 -1.51
N LEU A 27 37.75 -8.58 -2.15
CA LEU A 27 36.56 -9.05 -2.86
C LEU A 27 35.40 -9.29 -1.87
N LYS A 28 34.82 -8.21 -1.35
CA LYS A 28 33.64 -8.21 -0.47
C LYS A 28 32.62 -7.14 -0.87
N LYS A 29 32.30 -7.00 -2.16
CA LYS A 29 31.20 -6.11 -2.60
C LYS A 29 30.60 -6.38 -3.98
N HIS A 30 30.04 -7.57 -4.25
CA HIS A 30 28.97 -7.73 -5.28
C HIS A 30 28.11 -9.02 -5.16
N ARG A 31 27.65 -9.32 -3.94
CA ARG A 31 26.36 -10.00 -3.75
C ARG A 31 25.54 -9.21 -2.72
N ARG A 32 24.90 -8.14 -3.21
CA ARG A 32 23.63 -7.69 -2.65
C ARG A 32 22.58 -8.13 -3.64
N ASP A 33 21.85 -9.13 -3.19
CA ASP A 33 20.92 -9.92 -3.96
C ASP A 33 19.93 -9.01 -4.70
N LYS A 34 19.86 -9.18 -6.02
CA LYS A 34 18.59 -9.01 -6.74
C LYS A 34 17.65 -10.13 -6.27
N ILE A 35 17.18 -10.04 -5.04
CA ILE A 35 15.86 -10.60 -4.71
C ILE A 35 14.92 -9.84 -5.63
N LEU A 36 14.43 -10.51 -6.68
CA LEU A 36 13.20 -10.09 -7.31
C LEU A 36 12.17 -10.12 -6.19
N LYS A 37 11.86 -8.96 -5.62
CA LYS A 37 10.72 -8.83 -4.73
C LYS A 37 9.51 -9.10 -5.60
N THR A 38 8.91 -10.27 -5.42
CA THR A 38 7.62 -10.60 -6.01
C THR A 38 6.68 -9.42 -5.74
N PRO A 39 6.04 -8.84 -6.77
CA PRO A 39 5.13 -7.72 -6.56
C PRO A 39 4.05 -8.13 -5.57
N THR A 40 3.61 -7.20 -4.71
CA THR A 40 2.50 -7.49 -3.80
C THR A 40 1.22 -7.62 -4.61
N ILE A 41 0.55 -8.75 -4.54
CA ILE A 41 -0.70 -9.00 -5.30
C ILE A 41 -1.86 -8.95 -4.32
N ILE A 42 -2.83 -8.09 -4.62
CA ILE A 42 -4.07 -7.93 -3.86
C ILE A 42 -5.21 -8.32 -4.80
N LYS A 43 -5.89 -9.43 -4.47
CA LYS A 43 -7.08 -9.89 -5.21
C LYS A 43 -8.31 -9.75 -4.34
N ILE A 44 -9.39 -9.24 -4.91
CA ILE A 44 -10.69 -9.10 -4.27
C ILE A 44 -11.70 -9.86 -5.12
N ASP A 45 -12.41 -10.80 -4.50
CA ASP A 45 -13.53 -11.51 -5.11
C ASP A 45 -14.76 -11.29 -4.26
N THR A 46 -15.73 -10.54 -4.79
CA THR A 46 -16.96 -10.19 -4.08
C THR A 46 -18.07 -11.23 -4.22
N LYS A 47 -17.91 -12.23 -5.09
CA LYS A 47 -18.82 -13.37 -5.15
C LYS A 47 -18.48 -14.34 -4.03
N GLU A 48 -17.19 -14.57 -3.83
CA GLU A 48 -16.62 -15.43 -2.78
C GLU A 48 -16.38 -14.70 -1.45
N LYS A 49 -16.82 -13.44 -1.34
CA LYS A 49 -16.68 -12.55 -0.17
C LYS A 49 -15.28 -12.61 0.43
N SER A 50 -14.25 -12.38 -0.40
CA SER A 50 -12.87 -12.68 -0.05
C SER A 50 -11.86 -11.66 -0.53
N VAL A 51 -10.79 -11.52 0.24
CA VAL A 51 -9.56 -10.81 -0.17
C VAL A 51 -8.39 -11.74 0.00
N HIS A 52 -7.50 -11.76 -0.99
CA HIS A 52 -6.25 -12.49 -0.97
C HIS A 52 -5.08 -11.53 -1.07
N LEU A 53 -4.16 -11.59 -0.12
CA LEU A 53 -2.87 -10.91 -0.15
C LEU A 53 -1.78 -11.93 -0.48
N ASN A 54 -1.05 -11.73 -1.58
CA ASN A 54 -0.02 -12.67 -2.06
C ASN A 54 -0.50 -14.13 -2.14
N GLY A 55 -1.79 -14.33 -2.46
CA GLY A 55 -2.47 -15.63 -2.50
C GLY A 55 -3.13 -16.09 -1.20
N VAL A 56 -2.75 -15.54 -0.04
CA VAL A 56 -3.33 -15.91 1.27
C VAL A 56 -4.66 -15.20 1.49
N LYS A 57 -5.75 -15.95 1.71
CA LYS A 57 -7.06 -15.39 2.06
C LYS A 57 -6.97 -14.70 3.43
N ILE A 58 -7.43 -13.46 3.53
CA ILE A 58 -7.58 -12.73 4.78
C ILE A 58 -9.06 -12.60 5.12
N MET A 59 -9.38 -12.79 6.41
CA MET A 59 -10.74 -12.71 6.95
C MET A 59 -10.98 -11.43 7.75
N ASP A 60 -9.91 -10.84 8.31
CA ASP A 60 -9.93 -9.58 9.02
C ASP A 60 -8.63 -8.79 8.75
N LEU A 61 -8.59 -7.52 9.16
CA LEU A 61 -7.42 -6.67 9.02
C LEU A 61 -6.47 -6.76 10.25
N ASN A 62 -6.30 -7.97 10.79
CA ASN A 62 -5.44 -8.21 11.95
C ASN A 62 -3.96 -7.96 11.63
N ILE A 63 -3.35 -7.00 12.34
CA ILE A 63 -1.94 -6.61 12.15
C ILE A 63 -0.98 -7.80 12.23
N GLN A 64 -1.22 -8.80 13.08
CA GLN A 64 -0.33 -9.96 13.19
C GLN A 64 -0.37 -10.79 11.89
N SER A 65 -1.57 -11.15 11.42
CA SER A 65 -1.80 -11.88 10.17
C SER A 65 -1.25 -11.13 8.96
N ILE A 66 -1.55 -9.83 8.83
CA ILE A 66 -1.05 -9.04 7.70
C ILE A 66 0.49 -8.89 7.76
N THR A 67 1.07 -8.78 8.96
CA THR A 67 2.54 -8.73 9.15
C THR A 67 3.22 -10.04 8.74
N GLN A 68 2.57 -11.19 8.88
CA GLN A 68 3.09 -12.48 8.38
C GLN A 68 3.11 -12.51 6.85
N ILE A 69 2.14 -11.89 6.18
CA ILE A 69 2.00 -11.91 4.71
C ILE A 69 2.85 -10.83 4.02
N LEU A 70 2.89 -9.61 4.57
CA LEU A 70 3.56 -8.43 3.98
C LEU A 70 4.92 -8.09 4.63
N GLY A 71 5.30 -8.79 5.70
CA GLY A 71 6.42 -8.46 6.57
C GLY A 71 6.08 -7.34 7.57
N LYS A 72 7.07 -6.85 8.33
CA LYS A 72 6.87 -5.74 9.28
C LYS A 72 6.49 -4.44 8.55
N PHE A 73 5.58 -3.64 9.10
CA PHE A 73 5.34 -2.26 8.62
C PHE A 73 6.62 -1.41 8.70
N ASP A 74 6.75 -0.39 7.86
CA ASP A 74 7.92 0.49 7.83
C ASP A 74 7.87 1.57 8.93
N ARG A 75 6.67 2.01 9.32
CA ARG A 75 6.44 2.91 10.46
C ARG A 75 5.02 2.82 11.00
N THR A 76 4.84 3.16 12.26
CA THR A 76 3.54 3.50 12.86
C THR A 76 3.37 5.01 13.02
N LYS A 77 2.13 5.46 12.98
CA LYS A 77 1.72 6.81 13.35
C LYS A 77 0.40 6.76 14.12
N THR A 78 0.15 7.83 14.87
CA THR A 78 -1.06 7.98 15.68
C THR A 78 -1.57 9.41 15.51
N HIS A 79 -2.86 9.58 15.28
CA HIS A 79 -3.52 10.88 15.29
C HIS A 79 -4.54 10.89 16.42
N GLN A 80 -4.57 11.95 17.22
CA GLN A 80 -5.59 12.16 18.24
C GLN A 80 -6.36 13.42 17.92
N TYR A 81 -7.67 13.35 18.04
CA TYR A 81 -8.58 14.46 17.83
C TYR A 81 -9.83 14.29 18.69
N ASP A 82 -10.45 15.42 19.01
CA ASP A 82 -11.70 15.43 19.74
C ASP A 82 -12.87 15.32 18.75
N SER A 83 -13.86 14.52 19.12
CA SER A 83 -15.11 14.29 18.39
C SER A 83 -16.26 14.34 19.39
N TYR A 84 -17.49 14.22 18.93
CA TYR A 84 -18.67 14.17 19.79
C TYR A 84 -19.44 12.87 19.53
N ILE A 85 -19.99 12.28 20.59
CA ILE A 85 -21.06 11.28 20.49
C ILE A 85 -22.36 12.00 20.81
N GLU A 86 -23.39 11.70 20.03
CA GLU A 86 -24.79 12.03 20.33
C GLU A 86 -25.48 10.74 20.78
N GLU A 87 -25.83 10.66 22.06
CA GLU A 87 -26.65 9.57 22.59
C GLU A 87 -28.13 9.95 22.48
N PHE A 88 -28.87 9.17 21.68
CA PHE A 88 -30.32 9.25 21.62
C PHE A 88 -30.91 8.40 22.75
N PRO A 89 -31.79 8.97 23.59
CA PRO A 89 -32.46 8.21 24.64
C PRO A 89 -33.37 7.13 24.05
N LEU A 90 -33.60 6.08 24.84
CA LEU A 90 -34.39 4.91 24.43
C LEU A 90 -35.91 5.12 24.55
N GLU A 91 -36.35 6.22 25.17
CA GLU A 91 -37.76 6.55 25.42
C GLU A 91 -38.11 7.92 24.80
N ASP A 92 -39.33 8.05 24.27
CA ASP A 92 -39.84 9.29 23.68
C ASP A 92 -40.03 10.38 24.75
N GLY A 93 -39.20 11.43 24.72
CA GLY A 93 -39.38 12.64 25.52
C GLY A 93 -38.09 13.25 26.06
N ASP A 94 -37.04 12.45 26.23
CA ASP A 94 -35.73 12.95 26.65
C ASP A 94 -34.98 13.61 25.48
N SER A 95 -34.13 14.59 25.80
CA SER A 95 -33.30 15.28 24.80
C SER A 95 -32.00 14.53 24.51
N PRO A 96 -31.51 14.50 23.26
CA PRO A 96 -30.21 13.90 22.93
C PRO A 96 -29.07 14.51 23.76
N SER A 97 -28.18 13.66 24.28
CA SER A 97 -27.01 14.09 25.03
C SER A 97 -25.79 14.11 24.12
N ILE A 98 -25.17 15.28 23.96
CA ILE A 98 -23.94 15.46 23.18
C ILE A 98 -22.78 15.67 24.13
N TYR A 99 -21.78 14.78 24.09
CA TYR A 99 -20.56 14.91 24.90
C TYR A 99 -19.29 14.68 24.07
N PRO A 100 -18.18 15.38 24.41
CA PRO A 100 -16.91 15.21 23.71
C PRO A 100 -16.25 13.87 24.06
N ILE A 101 -15.71 13.21 23.05
CA ILE A 101 -14.86 12.02 23.16
C ILE A 101 -13.51 12.27 22.50
N LYS A 102 -12.46 11.62 22.98
CA LYS A 102 -11.12 11.71 22.40
C LYS A 102 -10.81 10.47 21.56
N ILE A 103 -10.84 10.62 20.24
CA ILE A 103 -10.52 9.53 19.31
C ILE A 103 -9.00 9.40 19.17
N THR A 104 -8.51 8.17 19.02
CA THR A 104 -7.12 7.85 18.70
C THR A 104 -7.06 6.94 17.49
N ASP A 105 -6.70 7.48 16.33
CA ASP A 105 -6.46 6.70 15.13
C ASP A 105 -5.05 6.11 15.14
N TYR A 106 -4.93 4.81 14.84
CA TYR A 106 -3.66 4.12 14.63
C TYR A 106 -3.43 3.84 13.14
N TYR A 107 -2.23 4.14 12.65
CA TYR A 107 -1.82 3.98 11.25
C TYR A 107 -0.57 3.11 11.17
N TYR A 108 -0.66 1.98 10.47
CA TYR A 108 0.42 1.02 10.23
C TYR A 108 0.80 1.09 8.75
N ILE A 109 1.96 1.68 8.46
CA ILE A 109 2.29 2.17 7.12
C ILE A 109 3.40 1.31 6.50
N TYR A 110 3.11 0.74 5.34
CA TYR A 110 4.05 0.02 4.48
C TYR A 110 4.53 0.98 3.38
N ASP A 111 5.37 1.95 3.75
CA ASP A 111 6.01 2.91 2.85
C ASP A 111 6.62 2.23 1.61
N ARG A 112 7.21 1.03 1.76
CA ARG A 112 7.85 0.29 0.66
C ARG A 112 6.86 -0.39 -0.30
N LEU A 113 5.59 -0.50 0.08
CA LEU A 113 4.53 -1.18 -0.69
C LEU A 113 3.44 -0.22 -1.17
N GLY A 114 3.35 1.01 -0.67
CA GLY A 114 2.22 1.91 -0.95
C GLY A 114 0.91 1.51 -0.26
N ILE A 115 0.99 0.69 0.81
CA ILE A 115 -0.16 0.19 1.58
C ILE A 115 -0.17 0.81 2.98
N MET A 116 -1.36 1.03 3.53
CA MET A 116 -1.57 1.43 4.91
C MET A 116 -2.76 0.68 5.51
N LEU A 117 -2.63 0.22 6.75
CA LEU A 117 -3.75 -0.26 7.56
C LEU A 117 -4.03 0.80 8.62
N TYR A 118 -5.29 1.16 8.83
CA TYR A 118 -5.63 2.13 9.88
C TYR A 118 -7.01 1.89 10.49
N THR A 119 -7.20 2.42 11.70
CA THR A 119 -8.51 2.52 12.34
C THR A 119 -9.27 3.68 11.73
N SER A 120 -10.39 3.37 11.10
CA SER A 120 -11.51 4.29 10.85
C SER A 120 -12.58 4.03 11.93
N ASN A 121 -13.45 5.01 12.19
CA ASN A 121 -14.73 4.91 12.92
C ASN A 121 -14.77 5.31 14.40
N GLY A 122 -13.67 5.80 15.01
CA GLY A 122 -13.77 6.47 16.32
C GLY A 122 -14.12 5.61 17.54
N GLU A 123 -14.24 4.29 17.37
CA GLU A 123 -14.53 3.36 18.46
C GLU A 123 -13.41 3.37 19.52
N GLU A 124 -13.72 3.77 20.75
CA GLU A 124 -12.76 3.98 21.86
C GLU A 124 -11.73 2.86 22.08
N LYS A 125 -12.07 1.62 21.71
CA LYS A 125 -11.40 0.39 22.18
C LYS A 125 -10.79 -0.46 21.06
N ASN A 126 -11.16 -0.26 19.81
CA ASN A 126 -10.69 -1.09 18.70
C ASN A 126 -9.36 -0.59 18.11
N LYS A 127 -8.25 -1.07 18.69
CA LYS A 127 -6.88 -0.94 18.11
C LYS A 127 -6.68 -1.74 16.81
N LYS A 128 -7.67 -2.55 16.41
CA LYS A 128 -7.64 -3.30 15.16
C LYS A 128 -7.95 -2.35 14.00
N PRO A 129 -7.14 -2.30 12.93
CA PRO A 129 -7.52 -1.59 11.72
C PRO A 129 -8.89 -2.05 11.21
N SER A 130 -9.71 -1.09 10.79
CA SER A 130 -10.99 -1.32 10.12
C SER A 130 -10.92 -0.99 8.63
N CYS A 131 -9.81 -0.38 8.17
CA CYS A 131 -9.57 -0.10 6.76
C CYS A 131 -8.14 -0.45 6.32
N MET A 132 -8.03 -1.02 5.12
CA MET A 132 -6.80 -1.06 4.33
C MET A 132 -6.91 -0.02 3.21
N ALA A 133 -5.88 0.82 3.06
CA ALA A 133 -5.75 1.76 1.95
C ALA A 133 -4.53 1.45 1.07
N ILE A 134 -4.73 1.53 -0.25
CA ILE A 134 -3.70 1.35 -1.29
C ILE A 134 -3.56 2.67 -2.05
N PHE A 135 -2.36 3.26 -2.06
CA PHE A 135 -2.09 4.58 -2.64
C PHE A 135 -1.30 4.46 -3.93
N PHE A 136 -1.80 4.99 -5.05
CA PHE A 136 -1.20 4.77 -6.38
C PHE A 136 -0.36 5.93 -6.91
N GLY A 137 -0.18 7.01 -6.13
CA GLY A 137 0.70 8.13 -6.48
C GLY A 137 0.04 9.28 -7.23
N ASN A 138 -1.09 9.05 -7.91
CA ASN A 138 -1.89 10.15 -8.45
C ASN A 138 -2.37 11.04 -7.29
N LYS A 139 -2.06 12.34 -7.35
CA LYS A 139 -2.37 13.29 -6.29
C LYS A 139 -3.85 13.69 -6.36
N ARG A 140 -4.60 13.47 -5.28
CA ARG A 140 -5.96 13.98 -5.16
C ARG A 140 -5.99 15.50 -5.02
N LEU A 141 -6.84 16.16 -5.81
CA LEU A 141 -7.09 17.60 -5.78
C LEU A 141 -8.41 17.96 -5.08
N PHE A 142 -9.34 17.00 -4.99
CA PHE A 142 -10.58 17.14 -4.24
C PHE A 142 -10.37 16.92 -2.72
N THR A 143 -11.19 17.54 -1.88
CA THR A 143 -10.90 17.64 -0.43
C THR A 143 -12.06 17.27 0.49
N HIS A 144 -13.24 16.93 -0.04
CA HIS A 144 -14.49 16.89 0.75
C HIS A 144 -14.47 15.84 1.87
N GLN A 145 -14.16 14.58 1.54
CA GLN A 145 -13.56 13.67 2.52
C GLN A 145 -12.06 13.99 2.60
N LYS A 146 -11.55 14.25 3.80
CA LYS A 146 -10.11 14.45 4.02
C LYS A 146 -9.37 13.16 3.66
N GLU A 147 -8.21 13.28 3.02
CA GLU A 147 -7.26 12.16 2.96
C GLU A 147 -6.92 11.73 4.41
N PRO A 148 -6.62 10.43 4.64
CA PRO A 148 -6.06 10.00 5.92
C PRO A 148 -4.87 10.88 6.34
N HIS A 149 -4.76 11.22 7.63
CA HIS A 149 -3.77 12.19 8.13
C HIS A 149 -2.32 11.80 7.79
N TYR A 150 -2.07 10.50 7.64
CA TYR A 150 -0.81 9.97 7.14
C TYR A 150 -1.04 9.13 5.89
N LYS A 151 -0.04 9.10 4.99
CA LYS A 151 -0.01 8.21 3.82
C LYS A 151 1.38 7.59 3.62
N PRO A 152 1.49 6.48 2.86
CA PRO A 152 2.76 5.93 2.41
C PRO A 152 3.60 6.96 1.63
N ARG A 153 4.92 6.85 1.73
CA ARG A 153 5.88 7.71 1.02
C ARG A 153 6.02 7.36 -0.47
N ASN A 154 5.89 6.09 -0.83
CA ASN A 154 5.97 5.62 -2.21
C ASN A 154 4.57 5.18 -2.68
N PRO A 155 4.27 5.27 -3.98
CA PRO A 155 3.08 4.66 -4.54
C PRO A 155 3.14 3.13 -4.46
N PHE A 156 1.98 2.50 -4.63
CA PHE A 156 1.81 1.06 -4.74
C PHE A 156 2.42 0.56 -6.03
N THR A 157 3.32 -0.41 -5.89
CA THR A 157 4.11 -1.02 -6.98
C THR A 157 3.70 -2.47 -7.26
N GLY A 158 2.58 -2.90 -6.68
CA GLY A 158 2.02 -4.23 -6.83
C GLY A 158 0.91 -4.32 -7.87
N GLU A 159 0.12 -5.39 -7.79
CA GLU A 159 -1.07 -5.60 -8.61
C GLU A 159 -2.33 -5.56 -7.75
N LEU A 160 -3.37 -4.84 -8.22
CA LEU A 160 -4.72 -4.90 -7.68
C LEU A 160 -5.64 -5.57 -8.72
N VAL A 161 -6.38 -6.58 -8.29
CA VAL A 161 -7.34 -7.33 -9.12
C VAL A 161 -8.70 -7.38 -8.41
N ILE A 162 -9.77 -6.99 -9.12
CA ILE A 162 -11.14 -6.99 -8.61
C ILE A 162 -12.01 -7.86 -9.51
N ASN A 163 -12.61 -8.92 -8.96
CA ASN A 163 -13.42 -9.93 -9.67
C ASN A 163 -12.74 -10.42 -10.97
N GLY A 164 -11.42 -10.68 -10.90
CA GLY A 164 -10.58 -11.10 -12.03
C GLY A 164 -10.05 -9.97 -12.94
N ASN A 165 -10.51 -8.73 -12.78
CA ASN A 165 -10.09 -7.59 -13.59
C ASN A 165 -8.91 -6.86 -12.97
N HIS A 166 -7.82 -6.64 -13.74
CA HIS A 166 -6.70 -5.81 -13.28
C HIS A 166 -7.09 -4.33 -13.21
N VAL A 167 -6.81 -3.69 -12.08
CA VAL A 167 -7.08 -2.25 -11.85
C VAL A 167 -5.80 -1.46 -12.10
N SER A 168 -5.73 -0.78 -13.25
CA SER A 168 -4.64 0.14 -13.57
C SER A 168 -4.91 1.52 -12.98
N ALA A 169 -3.93 2.06 -12.24
CA ALA A 169 -4.03 3.40 -11.67
C ALA A 169 -3.95 4.54 -12.69
N GLU A 170 -3.24 4.33 -13.81
CA GLU A 170 -3.09 5.32 -14.88
C GLU A 170 -4.30 5.40 -15.80
N ALA A 171 -5.19 4.40 -15.74
CA ALA A 171 -6.41 4.35 -16.52
C ALA A 171 -7.49 5.26 -15.93
N LYS A 172 -8.27 5.89 -16.82
CA LYS A 172 -9.51 6.55 -16.43
C LYS A 172 -10.47 5.50 -15.85
N ILE A 173 -10.86 5.68 -14.59
CA ILE A 173 -11.71 4.72 -13.88
C ILE A 173 -13.16 4.83 -14.35
N LEU A 174 -13.66 6.05 -14.52
CA LEU A 174 -15.02 6.33 -14.99
C LEU A 174 -15.21 5.95 -16.48
N PRO A 175 -16.32 5.29 -16.84
CA PRO A 175 -16.82 5.23 -18.21
C PRO A 175 -17.03 6.63 -18.83
N THR A 176 -17.22 6.69 -20.15
CA THR A 176 -17.33 7.96 -20.89
C THR A 176 -18.68 8.65 -20.69
N ASP A 177 -19.72 7.85 -20.48
CA ASP A 177 -21.12 8.23 -20.29
C ASP A 177 -21.48 8.53 -18.82
N VAL A 178 -20.59 8.22 -17.87
CA VAL A 178 -20.81 8.42 -16.44
C VAL A 178 -20.43 9.84 -16.01
N ASP A 179 -21.40 10.51 -15.39
CA ASP A 179 -21.30 11.88 -14.86
C ASP A 179 -21.78 11.97 -13.40
N TYR A 180 -21.75 13.18 -12.83
CA TYR A 180 -22.16 13.42 -11.44
C TYR A 180 -23.66 13.19 -11.15
N ARG A 181 -24.49 13.00 -12.19
CA ARG A 181 -25.94 12.71 -12.08
C ARG A 181 -26.22 11.21 -12.15
N SER A 182 -25.27 10.44 -12.66
CA SER A 182 -25.35 9.00 -12.83
C SER A 182 -25.50 8.35 -11.46
N ARG A 183 -26.59 7.60 -11.24
CA ARG A 183 -26.85 6.97 -9.94
C ARG A 183 -25.89 5.84 -9.64
N LYS A 184 -25.64 4.99 -10.64
CA LYS A 184 -24.83 3.77 -10.55
C LYS A 184 -24.38 3.31 -11.94
N PHE A 185 -23.27 2.59 -12.01
CA PHE A 185 -22.72 2.02 -13.25
C PHE A 185 -21.87 0.78 -12.95
N GLU A 186 -21.63 -0.06 -13.95
CA GLU A 186 -20.79 -1.25 -13.78
C GLU A 186 -19.32 -1.00 -14.14
N ARG A 187 -18.41 -1.48 -13.29
CA ARG A 187 -16.96 -1.48 -13.53
C ARG A 187 -16.31 -2.65 -12.79
N PHE A 188 -15.33 -3.31 -13.39
CA PHE A 188 -14.62 -4.45 -12.78
C PHE A 188 -15.53 -5.58 -12.26
N GLY A 189 -16.70 -5.80 -12.91
CA GLY A 189 -17.69 -6.78 -12.45
C GLY A 189 -18.38 -6.40 -11.14
N LEU A 190 -18.48 -5.11 -10.83
CA LEU A 190 -19.17 -4.53 -9.67
C LEU A 190 -20.06 -3.38 -10.08
N LEU A 191 -21.12 -3.17 -9.30
CA LEU A 191 -21.94 -1.97 -9.36
C LEU A 191 -21.30 -0.89 -8.47
N PHE A 192 -20.99 0.28 -9.04
CA PHE A 192 -20.43 1.43 -8.35
C PHE A 192 -21.38 2.61 -8.39
N SER A 193 -21.47 3.33 -7.27
CA SER A 193 -22.22 4.58 -7.17
C SER A 193 -21.27 5.74 -6.85
N PRO A 194 -21.35 6.87 -7.58
CA PRO A 194 -20.48 8.02 -7.35
C PRO A 194 -20.97 8.88 -6.19
N THR A 195 -20.05 9.34 -5.34
CA THR A 195 -20.25 10.57 -4.56
C THR A 195 -19.63 11.74 -5.30
N SER A 196 -20.43 12.80 -5.42
CA SER A 196 -20.06 14.00 -6.15
C SER A 196 -20.12 15.23 -5.25
N ILE A 197 -19.21 16.18 -5.47
CA ILE A 197 -19.24 17.52 -4.89
C ILE A 197 -19.16 18.56 -6.01
N ALA A 198 -19.97 19.61 -5.94
CA ALA A 198 -19.99 20.70 -6.92
C ALA A 198 -20.00 20.20 -8.38
N MET A 199 -20.88 19.22 -8.68
CA MET A 199 -21.03 18.59 -10.00
C MET A 199 -19.80 17.79 -10.50
N MET A 200 -18.89 17.38 -9.61
CA MET A 200 -17.71 16.58 -9.92
C MET A 200 -17.70 15.30 -9.08
N ILE A 201 -17.51 14.14 -9.71
CA ILE A 201 -17.30 12.87 -9.00
C ILE A 201 -15.93 12.90 -8.30
N ASP A 202 -15.92 12.59 -7.01
CA ASP A 202 -14.69 12.48 -6.19
C ASP A 202 -14.33 11.04 -5.86
N SER A 203 -15.34 10.21 -5.55
CA SER A 203 -15.13 8.83 -5.15
C SER A 203 -16.29 7.93 -5.59
N LEU A 204 -15.98 6.63 -5.70
CA LEU A 204 -16.90 5.58 -6.09
C LEU A 204 -16.98 4.55 -4.97
N TYR A 205 -18.19 4.11 -4.63
CA TYR A 205 -18.42 3.11 -3.59
C TYR A 205 -19.08 1.89 -4.22
N SER A 206 -18.65 0.69 -3.82
CA SER A 206 -19.24 -0.54 -4.35
C SER A 206 -20.58 -0.83 -3.68
N GLU A 207 -21.66 -0.89 -4.47
CA GLU A 207 -23.00 -1.19 -3.97
C GLU A 207 -23.19 -2.69 -3.74
N GLY A 208 -23.72 -3.06 -2.57
CA GLY A 208 -24.13 -4.43 -2.27
C GLY A 208 -23.00 -5.46 -2.32
N SER A 209 -21.73 -5.04 -2.26
CA SER A 209 -20.58 -5.94 -2.31
C SER A 209 -19.97 -6.16 -0.94
N GLU A 210 -19.62 -7.41 -0.65
CA GLU A 210 -18.68 -7.77 0.41
C GLU A 210 -17.46 -8.41 -0.25
N PRO A 211 -16.22 -7.96 0.01
CA PRO A 211 -15.90 -6.83 0.88
C PRO A 211 -16.34 -5.48 0.29
N TYR A 212 -16.41 -4.47 1.14
CA TYR A 212 -16.81 -3.12 0.74
C TYR A 212 -15.62 -2.27 0.32
N MET A 213 -15.79 -1.46 -0.72
CA MET A 213 -14.71 -0.74 -1.39
C MET A 213 -15.09 0.70 -1.69
N GLN A 214 -14.11 1.60 -1.55
CA GLN A 214 -14.22 3.00 -1.96
C GLN A 214 -12.98 3.41 -2.76
N LEU A 215 -13.18 3.88 -4.00
CA LEU A 215 -12.13 4.32 -4.91
C LEU A 215 -12.12 5.85 -4.93
N PHE A 216 -10.99 6.48 -4.61
CA PHE A 216 -10.82 7.94 -4.64
C PHE A 216 -10.10 8.38 -5.90
N LEU A 217 -10.64 9.38 -6.56
CA LEU A 217 -10.17 9.85 -7.85
C LEU A 217 -9.26 11.07 -7.69
N ASP A 218 -8.33 11.26 -8.64
CA ASP A 218 -7.27 12.26 -8.55
C ASP A 218 -7.76 13.69 -8.85
N ASN A 219 -8.40 13.90 -10.00
CA ASN A 219 -8.92 15.18 -10.44
C ASN A 219 -10.01 15.02 -11.52
N GLN A 220 -10.67 16.13 -11.87
CA GLN A 220 -11.83 16.13 -12.75
C GLN A 220 -11.55 15.60 -14.17
N SER A 221 -10.36 15.87 -14.72
CA SER A 221 -10.05 15.57 -16.13
C SER A 221 -9.44 14.18 -16.32
N GLN A 222 -8.59 13.74 -15.40
CA GLN A 222 -7.91 12.46 -15.49
C GLN A 222 -8.74 11.31 -14.91
N GLN A 223 -9.46 11.54 -13.80
CA GLN A 223 -10.35 10.55 -13.15
C GLN A 223 -9.66 9.19 -12.93
N ARG A 224 -8.39 9.27 -12.54
CA ARG A 224 -7.50 8.14 -12.24
C ARG A 224 -7.58 7.78 -10.76
N LEU A 225 -7.16 6.57 -10.41
CA LEU A 225 -7.17 6.13 -9.03
C LEU A 225 -6.04 6.82 -8.25
N SER A 226 -6.39 7.65 -7.28
CA SER A 226 -5.46 8.26 -6.33
C SER A 226 -5.12 7.28 -5.22
N TYR A 227 -6.16 6.80 -4.54
CA TYR A 227 -6.06 5.72 -3.57
C TYR A 227 -7.38 4.97 -3.46
N PHE A 228 -7.31 3.78 -2.91
CA PHE A 228 -8.41 2.84 -2.75
C PHE A 228 -8.51 2.47 -1.28
N LYS A 229 -9.72 2.45 -0.71
CA LYS A 229 -10.03 1.91 0.61
C LYS A 229 -10.79 0.60 0.48
N LEU A 230 -10.46 -0.32 1.37
CA LEU A 230 -11.07 -1.63 1.54
C LEU A 230 -11.49 -1.78 3.00
N PHE A 231 -12.69 -2.32 3.20
CA PHE A 231 -13.28 -2.66 4.48
C PHE A 231 -13.67 -4.14 4.44
N LEU A 232 -13.30 -4.89 5.49
CA LEU A 232 -13.55 -6.33 5.65
C LEU A 232 -14.55 -6.54 6.80
#